data_AF-A0A349DK48-F1
#
_entry.id   AF-A0A349DK48-F1
#
_cell.length_a   1.000
_cell.length_b   1.000
_cell.length_c   1.000
_cell.angle_alpha   90.00
_cell.angle_beta   90.00
_cell.angle_gamma   90.00
#
_symmetry.space_group_name_H-M   'P 1'
#
loop_
_entity.id
_entity.type
_entity.pdbx_description
1 polymer ?
#
loop_
_entity_poly.entity_id
_entity_poly.type
_entity_poly.pdbx_seq_one_letter_code
_entity_poly.pdbx_strand_id
1 'polypeptide(L)'
;MSSNAVNELFQLYFKNRPANLDIHQFTLLVEFFPTALVVLCDGVLDEEEKVYIDRLAKSVGNIFLEDGYAPQKATALSKIFGEELEYLIHHQETWKGDFLDALRAHLIHYPEQKDNILDTIYLFAEASQEDELGAPEQAMIHFLKETLNLEENIS
;
A
#
# COMPACT_ATOMS: atom_id res chain seq x y z
N MET A 1 -24.36 -2.48 -3.09
CA MET A 1 -23.69 -3.71 -2.62
C MET A 1 -22.45 -3.22 -1.89
N SER A 2 -22.44 -3.35 -0.57
CA SER A 2 -21.63 -2.56 0.36
C SER A 2 -20.26 -3.17 0.57
N SER A 3 -19.21 -2.34 0.61
CA SER A 3 -17.90 -2.45 1.33
C SER A 3 -17.26 -3.83 1.62
N ASN A 4 -17.59 -4.89 0.88
CA ASN A 4 -17.22 -6.26 1.24
C ASN A 4 -15.94 -6.72 0.55
N ALA A 5 -15.46 -6.05 -0.50
CA ALA A 5 -14.31 -6.53 -1.27
C ALA A 5 -13.02 -6.60 -0.43
N VAL A 6 -12.74 -5.57 0.38
CA VAL A 6 -11.59 -5.56 1.31
C VAL A 6 -11.75 -6.63 2.39
N ASN A 7 -12.98 -6.85 2.89
CA ASN A 7 -13.25 -7.88 3.88
C ASN A 7 -13.14 -9.29 3.28
N GLU A 8 -13.61 -9.51 2.06
CA GLU A 8 -13.45 -10.77 1.32
C GLU A 8 -11.96 -11.05 1.07
N LEU A 9 -11.20 -10.04 0.64
CA LEU A 9 -9.76 -10.12 0.49
C LEU A 9 -9.07 -10.42 1.83
N PHE A 10 -9.47 -9.76 2.92
CA PHE A 10 -8.95 -10.02 4.27
C PHE A 10 -9.13 -11.51 4.64
N GLN A 11 -10.33 -12.06 4.46
CA GLN A 11 -10.60 -13.46 4.76
C GLN A 11 -9.80 -14.41 3.85
N LEU A 12 -9.67 -14.08 2.56
CA LEU A 12 -8.91 -14.88 1.60
C LEU A 12 -7.41 -14.89 1.91
N TYR A 13 -6.85 -13.72 2.18
CA TYR A 13 -5.43 -13.51 2.43
C TYR A 13 -5.01 -14.18 3.74
N PHE A 14 -5.73 -13.92 4.83
CA PHE A 14 -5.40 -14.48 6.14
C PHE A 14 -5.76 -15.96 6.32
N LYS A 15 -6.50 -16.56 5.38
CA LYS A 15 -6.70 -18.02 5.35
C LYS A 15 -5.38 -18.77 5.15
N ASN A 16 -4.51 -18.24 4.29
CA ASN A 16 -3.25 -18.91 3.92
C ASN A 16 -2.03 -18.31 4.65
N ARG A 17 -2.14 -17.06 5.12
CA ARG A 17 -1.07 -16.36 5.82
C ARG A 17 -1.62 -15.65 7.06
N PRO A 18 -1.79 -16.33 8.20
CA PRO A 18 -2.31 -15.70 9.40
C PRO A 18 -1.36 -14.60 9.90
N ALA A 19 -1.86 -13.37 10.07
CA ALA A 19 -1.17 -12.30 10.77
C ALA A 19 -2.13 -11.60 11.73
N ASN A 20 -1.58 -10.84 12.68
CA ASN A 20 -2.34 -10.14 13.70
C ASN A 20 -2.74 -8.74 13.24
N LEU A 21 -3.45 -8.65 12.10
CA LEU A 21 -4.08 -7.42 11.65
C LEU A 21 -5.60 -7.51 11.82
N ASP A 22 -6.22 -6.44 12.31
CA ASP A 22 -7.67 -6.28 12.19
C ASP A 22 -8.05 -5.74 10.80
N ILE A 23 -9.36 -5.66 10.52
CA ILE A 23 -9.83 -5.22 9.20
C ILE A 23 -9.42 -3.77 8.88
N HIS A 24 -9.35 -2.88 9.86
CA HIS A 24 -8.98 -1.48 9.64
C HIS A 24 -7.49 -1.38 9.28
N GLN A 25 -6.65 -2.10 10.01
CA GLN A 25 -5.24 -2.22 9.71
C GLN A 25 -5.03 -2.88 8.33
N PHE A 26 -5.79 -3.90 7.97
CA PHE A 26 -5.67 -4.50 6.66
C PHE A 26 -6.13 -3.57 5.52
N THR A 27 -7.17 -2.75 5.72
CA THR A 27 -7.56 -1.75 4.73
C THR A 27 -6.39 -0.81 4.41
N LEU A 28 -5.65 -0.35 5.42
CA LEU A 28 -4.45 0.45 5.19
C LEU A 28 -3.37 -0.32 4.43
N LEU A 29 -3.21 -1.63 4.66
CA LEU A 29 -2.31 -2.45 3.85
C LEU A 29 -2.71 -2.44 2.36
N VAL A 30 -4.02 -2.54 2.09
CA VAL A 30 -4.57 -2.47 0.73
C VAL A 30 -4.36 -1.08 0.10
N GLU A 31 -4.54 0.00 0.86
CA GLU A 31 -4.35 1.39 0.41
C GLU A 31 -2.88 1.73 0.14
N PHE A 32 -1.93 1.19 0.91
CA PHE A 32 -0.49 1.44 0.76
C PHE A 32 0.20 0.52 -0.25
N PHE A 33 -0.44 -0.60 -0.63
CA PHE A 33 0.14 -1.55 -1.57
C PHE A 33 0.49 -0.96 -2.96
N PRO A 34 -0.33 -0.08 -3.57
CA PRO A 34 0.05 0.64 -4.79
C PRO A 34 1.38 1.41 -4.67
N THR A 35 1.64 2.04 -3.53
CA THR A 35 2.89 2.75 -3.29
C THR A 35 4.07 1.79 -3.26
N ALA A 36 3.92 0.62 -2.62
CA ALA A 36 4.96 -0.40 -2.62
C ALA A 36 5.24 -0.94 -4.04
N LEU A 37 4.22 -1.12 -4.88
CA LEU A 37 4.39 -1.54 -6.28
C LEU A 37 5.21 -0.54 -7.12
N VAL A 38 5.09 0.76 -6.83
CA VAL A 38 5.84 1.81 -7.55
C VAL A 38 7.28 1.84 -7.10
N VAL A 39 7.53 1.92 -5.80
CA VAL A 39 8.89 2.03 -5.26
C VAL A 39 9.72 0.77 -5.51
N LEU A 40 9.06 -0.37 -5.71
CA LEU A 40 9.70 -1.69 -5.86
C LEU A 40 9.39 -2.32 -7.22
N CYS A 41 9.21 -1.47 -8.25
CA CYS A 41 8.75 -1.90 -9.56
C CYS A 41 9.76 -2.77 -10.32
N ASP A 42 11.05 -2.70 -9.95
CA ASP A 42 12.10 -3.57 -10.48
C ASP A 42 12.01 -5.01 -9.95
N GLY A 43 11.20 -5.23 -8.91
CA GLY A 43 10.94 -6.52 -8.30
C GLY A 43 12.12 -7.09 -7.50
N VAL A 44 13.16 -6.28 -7.24
CA VAL A 44 14.33 -6.69 -6.47
C VAL A 44 14.28 -5.99 -5.13
N LEU A 45 14.13 -6.77 -4.05
CA LEU A 45 14.15 -6.22 -2.71
C LEU A 45 15.59 -6.26 -2.17
N ASP A 46 16.40 -5.27 -2.51
CA ASP A 46 17.73 -5.09 -1.96
C ASP A 46 17.71 -4.27 -0.65
N GLU A 47 18.89 -3.93 -0.12
CA GLU A 47 18.99 -3.22 1.15
C GLU A 47 18.46 -1.78 1.06
N GLU A 48 18.50 -1.16 -0.11
CA GLU A 48 17.94 0.16 -0.40
C GLU A 48 16.40 0.07 -0.42
N GLU A 49 15.83 -0.93 -1.09
CA GLU A 49 14.38 -1.15 -1.12
C GLU A 49 13.77 -1.43 0.26
N LYS A 50 14.49 -2.17 1.11
CA LYS A 50 14.07 -2.43 2.49
C LYS A 50 13.91 -1.14 3.30
N VAL A 51 14.73 -0.11 3.03
CA VAL A 51 14.58 1.19 3.68
C VAL A 51 13.23 1.81 3.35
N TYR A 52 12.72 1.63 2.14
CA TYR A 52 11.41 2.16 1.74
C TYR A 52 10.25 1.38 2.34
N ILE A 53 10.34 0.04 2.38
CA ILE A 53 9.37 -0.78 3.12
C ILE A 53 9.31 -0.35 4.59
N ASP A 54 10.47 -0.17 5.23
CA ASP A 54 10.56 0.30 6.60
C ASP A 54 9.94 1.70 6.78
N ARG A 55 10.11 2.61 5.81
CA ARG A 55 9.50 3.95 5.84
C ARG A 55 7.99 3.87 5.70
N LEU A 56 7.46 3.09 4.74
CA LEU A 56 6.02 2.87 4.57
C LEU A 56 5.40 2.28 5.84
N ALA A 57 6.02 1.23 6.37
CA ALA A 57 5.63 0.58 7.62
C ALA A 57 5.60 1.56 8.81
N LYS A 58 6.61 2.43 8.92
CA LYS A 58 6.66 3.47 9.96
C LYS A 58 5.56 4.52 9.77
N SER A 59 5.25 4.93 8.54
CA SER A 59 4.14 5.85 8.26
C SER A 59 2.82 5.29 8.79
N VAL A 60 2.56 3.99 8.56
CA VAL A 60 1.37 3.34 9.13
C VAL A 60 1.39 3.34 10.65
N GLY A 61 2.51 3.01 11.28
CA GLY A 61 2.64 3.08 12.75
C GLY A 61 2.36 4.48 13.30
N ASN A 62 2.83 5.52 12.60
CA ASN A 62 2.60 6.91 12.97
C ASN A 62 1.11 7.29 12.87
N ILE A 63 0.40 6.85 11.83
CA ILE A 63 -1.05 7.04 11.71
C ILE A 63 -1.75 6.49 12.96
N PHE A 64 -1.45 5.25 13.36
CA PHE A 64 -2.07 4.66 14.54
C PHE A 64 -1.62 5.27 15.86
N LEU A 65 -0.39 5.79 15.92
CA LEU A 65 0.10 6.55 17.07
C LEU A 65 -0.72 7.85 17.24
N GLU A 66 -1.01 8.55 16.14
CA GLU A 66 -1.88 9.72 16.12
C GLU A 66 -3.34 9.37 16.49
N ASP A 67 -3.80 8.17 16.12
CA ASP A 67 -5.08 7.59 16.55
C ASP A 67 -5.10 7.14 18.03
N GLY A 68 -4.01 7.37 18.77
CA GLY A 68 -3.93 7.12 20.21
C GLY A 68 -3.42 5.75 20.61
N TYR A 69 -2.80 4.99 19.70
CA TYR A 69 -2.11 3.75 20.09
C TYR A 69 -0.94 4.05 21.01
N ALA A 70 -0.66 3.15 21.95
CA ALA A 70 0.57 3.21 22.72
C ALA A 70 1.80 3.08 21.78
N PRO A 71 2.91 3.79 22.02
CA PRO A 71 4.10 3.75 21.15
C PRO A 71 4.59 2.34 20.83
N GLN A 72 4.61 1.46 21.83
CA GLN A 72 5.02 0.06 21.65
C GLN A 72 4.10 -0.72 20.70
N LYS A 73 2.79 -0.43 20.74
CA LYS A 73 1.80 -1.06 19.86
C LYS A 73 1.94 -0.53 18.43
N ALA A 74 2.17 0.78 18.27
CA ALA A 74 2.44 1.39 16.97
C ALA A 74 3.72 0.82 16.33
N THR A 75 4.82 0.70 17.09
CA THR A 75 6.06 0.05 16.61
C THR A 75 5.84 -1.41 16.21
N ALA A 76 5.09 -2.17 17.01
CA ALA A 76 4.77 -3.56 16.69
C ALA A 76 3.94 -3.67 15.39
N LEU A 77 2.98 -2.77 15.20
CA LEU A 77 2.15 -2.72 14.01
C LEU A 77 2.98 -2.36 12.76
N SER A 78 3.87 -1.36 12.85
CA SER A 78 4.82 -1.06 11.77
C SER A 78 5.60 -2.30 11.36
N LYS A 79 6.11 -3.07 12.33
CA LYS A 79 6.86 -4.29 12.01
C LYS A 79 6.02 -5.31 11.24
N ILE A 80 4.79 -5.57 11.69
CA ILE A 80 3.86 -6.48 11.00
C ILE A 80 3.59 -5.95 9.58
N PHE A 81 3.35 -4.66 9.42
CA PHE A 81 3.12 -4.04 8.11
C PHE A 81 4.30 -4.20 7.15
N GLY A 82 5.53 -4.00 7.63
CA GLY A 82 6.74 -4.21 6.82
C GLY A 82 6.85 -5.65 6.35
N GLU A 83 6.64 -6.62 7.25
CA GLU A 83 6.65 -8.06 6.93
C GLU A 83 5.56 -8.43 5.90
N GLU A 84 4.38 -7.81 5.98
CA GLU A 84 3.30 -8.04 5.01
C GLU A 84 3.56 -7.39 3.66
N LEU A 85 4.08 -6.16 3.61
CA LEU A 85 4.45 -5.51 2.36
C LEU A 85 5.59 -6.27 1.66
N GLU A 86 6.64 -6.65 2.39
CA GLU A 86 7.72 -7.48 1.85
C GLU A 86 7.18 -8.80 1.26
N TYR A 87 6.26 -9.46 1.96
CA TYR A 87 5.64 -10.67 1.44
C TYR A 87 4.84 -10.41 0.15
N LEU A 88 4.02 -9.36 0.13
CA LEU A 88 3.18 -9.01 -1.02
C LEU A 88 4.03 -8.72 -2.27
N ILE A 89 5.16 -8.05 -2.12
CA ILE A 89 6.06 -7.75 -3.23
C ILE A 89 6.69 -9.02 -3.80
N HIS A 90 7.19 -9.91 -2.94
CA HIS A 90 7.72 -11.21 -3.38
C HIS A 90 6.66 -12.11 -4.04
N HIS A 91 5.37 -11.89 -3.76
CA HIS A 91 4.24 -12.68 -4.27
C HIS A 91 3.28 -11.86 -5.12
N GLN A 92 3.78 -10.81 -5.78
CA GLN A 92 2.94 -9.86 -6.53
C GLN A 92 2.13 -10.55 -7.64
N GLU A 93 2.70 -11.57 -8.30
CA GLU A 93 1.99 -12.32 -9.36
C GLU A 93 0.76 -13.06 -8.83
N THR A 94 0.72 -13.36 -7.54
CA THR A 94 -0.44 -13.99 -6.89
C THR A 94 -1.44 -12.95 -6.41
N TRP A 95 -0.96 -11.87 -5.76
CA TRP A 95 -1.83 -10.99 -4.98
C TRP A 95 -2.17 -9.65 -5.65
N LYS A 96 -1.40 -9.21 -6.64
CA LYS A 96 -1.56 -7.87 -7.23
C LYS A 96 -2.96 -7.63 -7.78
N GLY A 97 -3.52 -8.61 -8.52
CA GLY A 97 -4.87 -8.50 -9.05
C GLY A 97 -5.92 -8.34 -7.94
N ASP A 98 -5.92 -9.25 -6.98
CA ASP A 98 -6.90 -9.27 -5.89
C ASP A 98 -6.83 -7.99 -5.02
N PHE A 99 -5.62 -7.50 -4.71
CA PHE A 99 -5.43 -6.27 -3.95
C PHE A 99 -5.91 -5.03 -4.71
N LEU A 100 -5.56 -4.89 -6.00
CA LEU A 100 -5.98 -3.75 -6.80
C LEU A 100 -7.48 -3.77 -7.09
N ASP A 101 -8.08 -4.95 -7.28
CA ASP A 101 -9.53 -5.09 -7.43
C ASP A 101 -10.29 -4.74 -6.16
N ALA A 102 -9.80 -5.19 -5.00
CA ALA A 102 -10.38 -4.84 -3.72
C ALA A 102 -10.26 -3.34 -3.45
N LEU A 103 -9.11 -2.74 -3.73
CA LEU A 103 -8.88 -1.31 -3.58
C LEU A 103 -9.79 -0.51 -4.53
N ARG A 104 -9.87 -0.89 -5.79
CA ARG A 104 -10.77 -0.23 -6.77
C ARG A 104 -12.22 -0.25 -6.28
N ALA A 105 -12.69 -1.40 -5.79
CA ALA A 105 -14.04 -1.51 -5.23
C ALA A 105 -14.22 -0.67 -3.96
N HIS A 106 -13.19 -0.53 -3.13
CA HIS A 106 -13.18 0.34 -1.96
C HIS A 106 -13.32 1.81 -2.37
N LEU A 107 -12.54 2.26 -3.36
CA LEU A 107 -12.50 3.66 -3.83
C LEU A 107 -13.78 4.11 -4.55
N ILE A 108 -14.68 3.20 -4.94
CA ILE A 108 -16.03 3.57 -5.41
C ILE A 108 -16.85 4.15 -4.25
N HIS A 109 -16.61 3.69 -3.04
CA HIS A 109 -17.32 4.12 -1.83
C HIS A 109 -16.63 5.26 -1.09
N TYR A 110 -15.30 5.36 -1.24
CA TYR A 110 -14.45 6.36 -0.60
C TYR A 110 -13.60 7.10 -1.66
N PRO A 111 -14.23 7.80 -2.62
CA PRO A 111 -13.51 8.46 -3.71
C PRO A 111 -12.52 9.52 -3.21
N GLU A 112 -12.74 10.12 -2.04
CA GLU A 112 -11.83 11.08 -1.40
C GLU A 112 -10.46 10.49 -1.05
N GLN A 113 -10.35 9.16 -0.91
CA GLN A 113 -9.07 8.51 -0.64
C GLN A 113 -8.17 8.43 -1.88
N LYS A 114 -8.73 8.59 -3.08
CA LYS A 114 -7.95 8.49 -4.33
C LYS A 114 -6.82 9.50 -4.38
N ASP A 115 -7.10 10.73 -3.95
CA ASP A 115 -6.13 11.82 -3.91
C ASP A 115 -5.02 11.49 -2.92
N ASN A 116 -5.38 11.04 -1.70
CA ASN A 116 -4.41 10.65 -0.68
C ASN A 116 -3.49 9.50 -1.15
N ILE A 117 -4.05 8.50 -1.85
CA ILE A 117 -3.28 7.38 -2.39
C ILE A 117 -2.32 7.88 -3.47
N LEU A 118 -2.80 8.71 -4.39
CA LEU A 118 -1.97 9.25 -5.47
C LEU A 118 -0.84 10.14 -4.92
N ASP A 119 -1.15 11.01 -3.95
CA ASP A 119 -0.17 11.84 -3.26
C ASP A 119 0.86 10.98 -2.53
N THR A 120 0.42 9.91 -1.87
CA THR A 120 1.32 8.97 -1.18
C THR A 120 2.23 8.24 -2.18
N ILE A 121 1.71 7.84 -3.34
CA ILE A 121 2.50 7.23 -4.43
C ILE A 121 3.60 8.20 -4.86
N TYR A 122 3.27 9.45 -5.21
CA TYR A 122 4.26 10.42 -5.66
C TYR A 122 5.27 10.77 -4.56
N LEU A 123 4.81 11.02 -3.33
CA LEU A 123 5.68 11.32 -2.19
C LEU A 123 6.78 10.26 -2.00
N PHE A 124 6.41 8.99 -2.08
CA PHE A 124 7.37 7.89 -1.89
C PHE A 124 8.20 7.62 -3.14
N ALA A 125 7.61 7.73 -4.33
CA ALA A 125 8.34 7.55 -5.58
C ALA A 125 9.44 8.62 -5.75
N GLU A 126 9.13 9.88 -5.48
CA GLU A 126 10.10 10.98 -5.48
C GLU A 126 11.15 10.81 -4.38
N ALA A 127 10.76 10.38 -3.18
CA ALA A 127 11.71 10.11 -2.10
C ALA A 127 12.58 8.86 -2.35
N SER A 128 12.20 8.03 -3.32
CA SER A 128 12.92 6.81 -3.67
C SER A 128 14.06 7.00 -4.66
N GLN A 129 14.10 8.12 -5.37
CA GLN A 129 15.10 8.37 -6.39
C GLN A 129 15.94 9.61 -6.06
N GLU A 130 17.22 9.58 -6.46
CA GLU A 130 18.10 10.74 -6.30
C GLU A 130 17.78 11.84 -7.33
N ASP A 131 17.20 11.47 -8.47
CA ASP A 131 16.85 12.34 -9.62
C ASP A 131 15.34 12.24 -9.98
N GLU A 132 14.98 12.36 -11.27
CA GLU A 132 13.61 12.22 -11.78
C GLU A 132 13.15 10.76 -11.79
N LEU A 133 11.83 10.55 -11.65
CA LEU A 133 11.21 9.22 -11.72
C LEU A 133 11.63 8.46 -12.98
N GLY A 134 12.20 7.27 -12.79
CA GLY A 134 12.54 6.35 -13.86
C GLY A 134 11.33 5.92 -14.70
N ALA A 135 11.61 5.45 -15.92
CA ALA A 135 10.57 4.96 -16.83
C ALA A 135 9.73 3.80 -16.25
N PRO A 136 10.30 2.83 -15.48
CA PRO A 136 9.52 1.78 -14.85
C PRO A 136 8.50 2.30 -13.82
N GLU A 137 8.90 3.24 -12.97
CA GLU A 137 8.05 3.86 -11.95
C GLU A 137 6.93 4.67 -12.61
N GLN A 138 7.27 5.48 -13.63
CA GLN A 138 6.28 6.23 -14.40
C GLN A 138 5.25 5.31 -15.06
N ALA A 139 5.70 4.18 -15.63
CA ALA A 139 4.81 3.19 -16.23
C ALA A 139 3.89 2.53 -15.19
N MET A 140 4.43 2.22 -13.99
CA MET A 140 3.64 1.67 -12.89
C MET A 140 2.61 2.67 -12.37
N ILE A 141 3.00 3.93 -12.19
CA ILE A 141 2.09 5.02 -11.78
C ILE A 141 0.97 5.16 -12.80
N HIS A 142 1.28 5.21 -14.10
CA HIS A 142 0.28 5.27 -15.15
C HIS A 142 -0.70 4.07 -15.10
N PHE A 143 -0.16 2.85 -14.98
CA PHE A 143 -0.96 1.64 -14.83
C PHE A 143 -1.90 1.70 -13.62
N LEU A 144 -1.41 2.19 -12.47
CA LEU A 144 -2.22 2.33 -11.26
C LEU A 144 -3.29 3.42 -11.40
N LYS A 145 -2.98 4.55 -12.05
CA LYS A 145 -3.95 5.61 -12.35
C LYS A 145 -5.11 5.07 -13.18
N GLU A 146 -4.82 4.31 -14.24
CA GLU A 146 -5.86 3.69 -15.06
C GLU A 146 -6.64 2.61 -14.30
N THR A 147 -5.94 1.75 -13.55
CA THR A 147 -6.53 0.61 -12.86
C THR A 147 -7.46 1.05 -11.73
N LEU A 148 -7.05 2.04 -10.94
CA LEU A 148 -7.77 2.51 -9.76
C LEU A 148 -8.63 3.76 -10.04
N ASN A 149 -8.59 4.26 -11.28
CA ASN A 149 -9.20 5.52 -11.70
C ASN A 149 -8.79 6.69 -10.78
N LEU A 150 -7.48 6.88 -10.64
CA LEU A 150 -6.88 8.00 -9.89
C LEU A 150 -6.70 9.19 -10.84
N GLU A 151 -7.22 10.35 -10.43
CA GLU A 151 -7.13 11.60 -11.19
C GLU A 151 -6.27 12.59 -10.41
N GLU A 152 -5.47 13.38 -11.11
CA GLU A 152 -4.81 14.53 -10.48
C GLU A 152 -5.86 15.64 -10.35
N ASN A 153 -6.07 16.15 -9.14
CA ASN A 153 -6.88 17.35 -8.96
C ASN A 153 -6.15 18.54 -9.61
N ILE A 154 -6.48 18.80 -10.88
CA ILE A 154 -6.11 20.06 -11.54
C ILE A 154 -6.95 21.16 -10.88
N SER A 155 -6.40 21.77 -9.83
CA SER A 155 -6.92 23.02 -9.25
C SER A 155 -6.48 24.22 -10.08
#